data_AF-A0A1D8G9Q8-F1
#
_entry.id   AF-A0A1D8G9Q8-F1
#
_cell.length_a   1.000
_cell.length_b   1.000
_cell.length_c   1.000
_cell.angle_alpha   90.00
_cell.angle_beta   90.00
_cell.angle_gamma   90.00
#
_symmetry.space_group_name_H-M   'P 1'
#
loop_
_entity.id
_entity.type
_entity.pdbx_description
1 polymer ?
#
loop_
_entity_poly.entity_id
_entity_poly.type
_entity_poly.pdbx_seq_one_letter_code
_entity_poly.pdbx_strand_id
1 'polypeptide(L)'
;MTLLRDHDLARAFDHASDTYDRLTALNPGYRADLQRSARRLLPSGDGAGLHVLDLGCGTGASTEALLRVAPRARITAVDASAGMLRQALAKPWPRNVRFRHLSAERAARAGEGPYDAVFAAYLFRNVADPDGVLGTVRSLLRPGGRLAVHEYSLSGSALHRALWTAVCRAVVVPAGTLTGDGALYRHLWRSVLDFDTAPEFTARLTGAGFTGARALPVAGWQTGITHTFLARRAAVAERGAAAGGAGGGGGGTAADGAAAAGGTEGAATAGGAR
;
A
#
# COMPACT_ATOMS: atom_id res chain seq x y z
N MET A 1 -26.83 14.68 6.83
CA MET A 1 -26.46 15.59 5.71
C MET A 1 -25.28 16.40 6.22
N THR A 2 -24.04 16.17 5.78
CA THR A 2 -23.56 16.24 4.39
C THR A 2 -22.38 15.26 4.22
N LEU A 3 -22.64 14.12 3.56
CA LEU A 3 -21.60 13.23 3.04
C LEU A 3 -21.02 13.94 1.80
N LEU A 4 -19.87 14.59 1.97
CA LEU A 4 -19.15 15.21 0.87
C LEU A 4 -18.67 14.08 -0.05
N ARG A 5 -19.30 13.94 -1.22
CA ARG A 5 -18.86 13.02 -2.28
C ARG A 5 -17.52 13.51 -2.82
N ASP A 6 -16.71 12.60 -3.37
CA ASP A 6 -15.34 12.85 -3.85
C ASP A 6 -15.18 14.14 -4.70
N HIS A 7 -16.21 14.56 -5.44
CA HIS A 7 -16.22 15.80 -6.22
C HIS A 7 -16.33 17.09 -5.38
N ASP A 8 -17.10 17.09 -4.31
CA ASP A 8 -17.29 18.27 -3.46
C ASP A 8 -16.06 18.52 -2.58
N LEU A 9 -15.40 17.44 -2.14
CA LEU A 9 -14.15 17.53 -1.41
C LEU A 9 -12.98 17.94 -2.30
N ALA A 10 -12.91 17.40 -3.54
CA ALA A 10 -11.94 17.87 -4.53
C ALA A 10 -12.10 19.38 -4.82
N ARG A 11 -13.34 19.88 -4.91
CA ARG A 11 -13.62 21.32 -5.05
C ARG A 11 -13.21 22.14 -3.82
N ALA A 12 -13.42 21.61 -2.61
CA ALA A 12 -12.97 22.26 -1.39
C ALA A 12 -11.43 22.36 -1.32
N PHE A 13 -10.72 21.30 -1.72
CA PHE A 13 -9.26 21.33 -1.84
C PHE A 13 -8.78 22.23 -2.98
N ASP A 14 -9.47 22.25 -4.11
CA ASP A 14 -9.16 23.18 -5.21
C ASP A 14 -9.21 24.64 -4.72
N HIS A 15 -10.22 24.98 -3.91
CA HIS A 15 -10.36 26.33 -3.33
C HIS A 15 -9.31 26.64 -2.27
N ALA A 16 -8.94 25.64 -1.44
CA ALA A 16 -7.94 25.80 -0.38
C ALA A 16 -6.48 25.65 -0.85
N SER A 17 -6.25 25.28 -2.12
CA SER A 17 -4.91 24.92 -2.62
C SER A 17 -3.87 26.03 -2.44
N ASP A 18 -4.27 27.29 -2.55
CA ASP A 18 -3.39 28.46 -2.42
C ASP A 18 -2.90 28.69 -0.97
N THR A 19 -3.67 28.25 0.03
CA THR A 19 -3.31 28.39 1.46
C THR A 19 -2.71 27.10 2.03
N TYR A 20 -2.97 25.94 1.41
CA TYR A 20 -2.61 24.62 1.94
C TYR A 20 -1.13 24.46 2.32
N ASP A 21 -0.22 24.92 1.48
CA ASP A 21 1.23 24.86 1.77
C ASP A 21 1.63 25.75 2.95
N ARG A 22 0.97 26.90 3.13
CA ARG A 22 1.21 27.79 4.28
C ARG A 22 0.70 27.13 5.55
N LEU A 23 -0.48 26.51 5.51
CA LEU A 23 -1.08 25.83 6.64
C LEU A 23 -0.24 24.63 7.10
N THR A 24 0.26 23.85 6.15
CA THR A 24 1.14 22.70 6.46
C THR A 24 2.53 23.15 6.91
N ALA A 25 3.06 24.27 6.41
CA ALA A 25 4.31 24.85 6.88
C ALA A 25 4.27 25.29 8.36
N LEU A 26 3.10 25.67 8.87
CA LEU A 26 2.88 25.97 10.29
C LEU A 26 2.93 24.72 11.19
N ASN A 27 2.91 23.52 10.62
CA ASN A 27 3.12 22.27 11.35
C ASN A 27 4.59 21.84 11.21
N PRO A 28 5.47 22.17 12.18
CA PRO A 28 6.91 21.93 12.06
C PRO A 28 7.29 20.46 11.89
N GLY A 29 6.43 19.51 12.33
CA GLY A 29 6.66 18.07 12.18
C GLY A 29 6.30 17.52 10.80
N TYR A 30 5.38 18.17 10.07
CA TYR A 30 4.68 17.61 8.92
C TYR A 30 5.62 17.00 7.87
N ARG A 31 6.60 17.78 7.40
CA ARG A 31 7.55 17.34 6.36
C ARG A 31 8.52 16.27 6.88
N ALA A 32 8.95 16.38 8.14
CA ALA A 32 9.85 15.43 8.75
C ALA A 32 9.15 14.07 8.96
N ASP A 33 7.88 14.08 9.31
CA ASP A 33 7.08 12.88 9.54
C ASP A 33 6.71 12.18 8.24
N LEU A 34 6.39 12.93 7.19
CA LEU A 34 6.26 12.36 5.83
C LEU A 34 7.57 11.71 5.37
N GLN A 35 8.71 12.36 5.58
CA GLN A 35 10.01 11.79 5.24
C GLN A 35 10.31 10.53 6.07
N ARG A 36 9.92 10.50 7.36
CA ARG A 36 10.04 9.31 8.20
C ARG A 36 9.17 8.16 7.69
N SER A 37 7.94 8.43 7.27
CA SER A 37 7.05 7.43 6.66
C SER A 37 7.61 6.90 5.33
N ALA A 38 8.15 7.79 4.49
CA ALA A 38 8.84 7.39 3.25
C ALA A 38 10.05 6.48 3.52
N ARG A 39 10.87 6.78 4.55
CA ARG A 39 11.98 5.90 4.99
C ARG A 39 11.51 4.54 5.50
N ARG A 40 10.34 4.49 6.15
CA ARG A 40 9.73 3.23 6.62
C ARG A 40 9.17 2.39 5.47
N LEU A 41 8.73 3.04 4.39
CA LEU A 41 8.20 2.39 3.19
C LEU A 41 9.30 1.75 2.34
N LEU A 42 10.28 2.57 1.94
CA LEU A 42 11.26 2.22 0.91
C LEU A 42 12.44 1.45 1.51
N PRO A 43 13.08 0.54 0.74
CA PRO A 43 14.34 -0.05 1.16
C PRO A 43 15.44 1.02 1.26
N SER A 44 16.48 0.74 2.04
CA SER A 44 17.68 1.59 2.09
C SER A 44 18.36 1.69 0.72
N GLY A 45 18.90 2.87 0.41
CA GLY A 45 19.58 3.15 -0.86
C GLY A 45 19.08 4.43 -1.52
N ASP A 46 19.50 4.67 -2.76
CA ASP A 46 19.12 5.85 -3.55
C ASP A 46 17.80 5.67 -4.34
N GLY A 47 17.21 4.47 -4.28
CA GLY A 47 15.96 4.13 -4.96
C GLY A 47 16.10 3.80 -6.44
N ALA A 48 17.33 3.61 -6.96
CA ALA A 48 17.53 3.20 -8.34
C ALA A 48 16.73 1.93 -8.68
N GLY A 49 16.03 1.97 -9.82
CA GLY A 49 15.17 0.86 -10.28
C GLY A 49 13.79 0.80 -9.63
N LEU A 50 13.54 1.52 -8.52
CA LEU A 50 12.23 1.53 -7.88
C LEU A 50 11.21 2.33 -8.70
N HIS A 51 9.99 1.82 -8.74
CA HIS A 51 8.80 2.46 -9.27
C HIS A 51 7.80 2.68 -8.14
N VAL A 52 7.53 3.93 -7.80
CA VAL A 52 6.76 4.33 -6.62
C VAL A 52 5.55 5.15 -7.05
N LEU A 53 4.38 4.83 -6.50
CA LEU A 53 3.18 5.63 -6.63
C LEU A 53 3.01 6.50 -5.37
N ASP A 54 2.83 7.80 -5.57
CA ASP A 54 2.34 8.73 -4.56
C ASP A 54 0.86 9.01 -4.83
N LEU A 55 0.00 8.37 -4.05
CA LEU A 55 -1.45 8.39 -4.22
C LEU A 55 -2.07 9.49 -3.34
N GLY A 56 -2.69 10.48 -3.99
CA GLY A 56 -3.18 11.68 -3.30
C GLY A 56 -2.03 12.63 -2.96
N CYS A 57 -1.18 12.94 -3.96
CA CYS A 57 0.05 13.70 -3.75
C CYS A 57 -0.17 15.16 -3.34
N GLY A 58 -1.39 15.69 -3.49
CA GLY A 58 -1.75 17.05 -3.16
C GLY A 58 -0.86 18.07 -3.86
N THR A 59 -0.29 18.99 -3.09
CA THR A 59 0.68 20.00 -3.57
C THR A 59 2.10 19.44 -3.72
N GLY A 60 2.33 18.14 -3.49
CA GLY A 60 3.60 17.45 -3.69
C GLY A 60 4.48 17.28 -2.44
N ALA A 61 4.00 17.59 -1.24
CA ALA A 61 4.81 17.43 -0.02
C ALA A 61 5.22 15.98 0.26
N SER A 62 4.32 15.01 0.01
CA SER A 62 4.63 13.57 0.07
C SER A 62 5.60 13.14 -1.02
N THR A 63 5.45 13.70 -2.24
CA THR A 63 6.34 13.44 -3.37
C THR A 63 7.76 13.89 -3.06
N GLU A 64 7.91 15.07 -2.46
CA GLU A 64 9.20 15.58 -2.01
C GLU A 64 9.81 14.69 -0.92
N ALA A 65 9.01 14.22 0.03
CA ALA A 65 9.46 13.29 1.06
C ALA A 65 9.99 11.97 0.47
N LEU A 66 9.33 11.43 -0.57
CA LEU A 66 9.81 10.26 -1.31
C LEU A 66 11.14 10.53 -2.01
N LEU A 67 11.27 11.66 -2.73
CA LEU A 67 12.51 12.04 -3.41
C LEU A 67 13.69 12.21 -2.47
N ARG A 68 13.49 12.79 -1.28
CA ARG A 68 14.56 12.94 -0.29
C ARG A 68 15.08 11.59 0.23
N VAL A 69 14.26 10.55 0.18
CA VAL A 69 14.62 9.21 0.64
C VAL A 69 15.17 8.35 -0.50
N ALA A 70 14.62 8.51 -1.70
CA ALA A 70 14.91 7.70 -2.88
C ALA A 70 15.05 8.60 -4.12
N PRO A 71 16.12 9.39 -4.22
CA PRO A 71 16.28 10.43 -5.24
C PRO A 71 16.28 9.89 -6.68
N ARG A 72 16.53 8.59 -6.89
CA ARG A 72 16.56 7.95 -8.21
C ARG A 72 15.38 7.02 -8.47
N ALA A 73 14.40 6.95 -7.57
CA ALA A 73 13.15 6.23 -7.83
C ALA A 73 12.37 6.92 -8.95
N ARG A 74 11.69 6.13 -9.78
CA ARG A 74 10.67 6.65 -10.71
C ARG A 74 9.40 6.84 -9.91
N ILE A 75 8.94 8.08 -9.78
CA ILE A 75 7.76 8.42 -8.98
C ILE A 75 6.65 8.88 -9.90
N THR A 76 5.51 8.19 -9.83
CA THR A 76 4.25 8.67 -10.38
C THR A 76 3.44 9.26 -9.23
N ALA A 77 3.11 10.54 -9.31
CA ALA A 77 2.33 11.26 -8.33
C ALA A 77 0.95 11.58 -8.90
N VAL A 78 -0.11 11.16 -8.22
CA VAL A 78 -1.47 11.33 -8.71
C VAL A 78 -2.34 12.05 -7.69
N ASP A 79 -3.22 12.92 -8.17
CA ASP A 79 -4.24 13.56 -7.34
C ASP A 79 -5.52 13.77 -8.14
N ALA A 80 -6.68 13.77 -7.46
CA ALA A 80 -7.98 14.01 -8.06
C ALA A 80 -8.34 15.50 -8.11
N SER A 81 -7.69 16.34 -7.31
CA SER A 81 -7.85 17.80 -7.29
C SER A 81 -6.94 18.44 -8.34
N ALA A 82 -7.56 19.15 -9.28
CA ALA A 82 -6.81 19.87 -10.31
C ALA A 82 -6.04 21.07 -9.71
N GLY A 83 -6.59 21.72 -8.68
CA GLY A 83 -5.97 22.84 -7.98
C GLY A 83 -4.72 22.44 -7.22
N MET A 84 -4.79 21.38 -6.43
CA MET A 84 -3.63 20.84 -5.72
C MET A 84 -2.52 20.42 -6.71
N LEU A 85 -2.90 19.76 -7.80
CA LEU A 85 -1.95 19.35 -8.82
C LEU A 85 -1.31 20.55 -9.56
N ARG A 86 -2.05 21.64 -9.81
CA ARG A 86 -1.47 22.89 -10.34
C ARG A 86 -0.39 23.44 -9.42
N GLN A 87 -0.64 23.46 -8.10
CA GLN A 87 0.36 23.89 -7.11
C GLN A 87 1.58 22.96 -7.08
N ALA A 88 1.37 21.65 -7.19
CA ALA A 88 2.48 20.70 -7.32
C ALA A 88 3.29 20.97 -8.58
N LEU A 89 2.64 21.10 -9.74
CA LEU A 89 3.29 21.32 -11.04
C LEU A 89 4.06 22.65 -11.13
N ALA A 90 3.72 23.65 -10.33
CA ALA A 90 4.44 24.92 -10.26
C ALA A 90 5.82 24.81 -9.57
N LYS A 91 6.11 23.70 -8.90
CA LYS A 91 7.37 23.46 -8.18
C LYS A 91 8.41 22.80 -9.09
N PRO A 92 9.72 22.99 -8.83
CA PRO A 92 10.76 22.31 -9.58
C PRO A 92 10.82 20.82 -9.21
N TRP A 93 10.75 19.94 -10.20
CA TRP A 93 10.85 18.49 -10.03
C TRP A 93 11.90 17.88 -10.96
N PRO A 94 12.61 16.83 -10.52
CA PRO A 94 13.51 16.10 -11.40
C PRO A 94 12.73 15.24 -12.40
N ARG A 95 13.39 14.86 -13.51
CA ARG A 95 12.76 14.15 -14.65
C ARG A 95 12.16 12.79 -14.31
N ASN A 96 12.53 12.21 -13.17
CA ASN A 96 12.02 10.93 -12.67
C ASN A 96 10.70 11.07 -11.89
N VAL A 97 10.13 12.28 -11.78
CA VAL A 97 8.78 12.50 -11.22
C VAL A 97 7.80 12.88 -12.32
N ARG A 98 6.61 12.25 -12.31
CA ARG A 98 5.51 12.57 -13.22
C ARG A 98 4.24 12.78 -12.42
N PHE A 99 3.55 13.89 -12.68
CA PHE A 99 2.26 14.21 -12.07
C PHE A 99 1.12 13.85 -13.02
N ARG A 100 0.04 13.27 -12.50
CA ARG A 100 -1.17 12.99 -13.27
C ARG A 100 -2.43 13.36 -12.49
N HIS A 101 -3.37 13.98 -13.19
CA HIS A 101 -4.70 14.27 -12.65
C HIS A 101 -5.57 13.01 -12.75
N LEU A 102 -5.55 12.17 -11.71
CA LEU A 102 -6.25 10.89 -11.66
C LEU A 102 -6.73 10.61 -10.23
N SER A 103 -7.93 10.04 -10.10
CA SER A 103 -8.35 9.37 -8.87
C SER A 103 -7.65 8.02 -8.71
N ALA A 104 -7.72 7.43 -7.51
CA ALA A 104 -7.15 6.10 -7.25
C ALA A 104 -7.68 5.04 -8.24
N GLU A 105 -9.00 5.01 -8.44
CA GLU A 105 -9.69 4.05 -9.31
C GLU A 105 -9.28 4.24 -10.77
N ARG A 106 -9.08 5.50 -11.20
CA ARG A 106 -8.62 5.81 -12.56
C ARG A 106 -7.16 5.45 -12.78
N ALA A 107 -6.30 5.54 -11.75
CA ALA A 107 -4.91 5.12 -11.84
C ALA A 107 -4.78 3.63 -12.19
N ALA A 108 -5.58 2.76 -11.58
CA ALA A 108 -5.61 1.33 -11.92
C ALA A 108 -6.09 1.05 -13.34
N ARG A 109 -7.07 1.82 -13.84
CA ARG A 109 -7.59 1.68 -15.22
C ARG A 109 -6.64 2.25 -16.27
N ALA A 110 -5.76 3.17 -15.90
CA ALA A 110 -4.80 3.79 -16.80
C ALA A 110 -3.63 2.86 -17.19
N GLY A 111 -3.64 1.60 -16.74
CA GLY A 111 -2.59 0.61 -17.03
C GLY A 111 -1.28 0.93 -16.31
N GLU A 112 -1.32 1.73 -15.25
CA GLU A 112 -0.13 2.04 -14.48
C GLU A 112 0.24 0.92 -13.51
N GLY A 113 1.56 0.78 -13.29
CA GLY A 113 2.12 -0.27 -12.46
C GLY A 113 2.61 -1.49 -13.28
N PRO A 114 2.96 -2.59 -12.60
CA PRO A 114 2.93 -2.73 -11.14
C PRO A 114 3.97 -1.84 -10.44
N TYR A 115 3.63 -1.34 -9.26
CA TYR A 115 4.48 -0.49 -8.43
C TYR A 115 5.20 -1.28 -7.36
N ASP A 116 6.44 -0.91 -7.05
CA ASP A 116 7.23 -1.51 -5.96
C ASP A 116 6.73 -1.04 -4.59
N ALA A 117 6.26 0.20 -4.54
CA ALA A 117 5.72 0.82 -3.35
C ALA A 117 4.61 1.83 -3.70
N VAL A 118 3.62 1.92 -2.81
CA VAL A 118 2.59 2.97 -2.83
C VAL A 118 2.69 3.74 -1.51
N PHE A 119 2.74 5.06 -1.61
CA PHE A 119 2.64 5.96 -0.48
C PHE A 119 1.34 6.75 -0.60
N ALA A 120 0.55 6.79 0.47
CA ALA A 120 -0.65 7.61 0.57
C ALA A 120 -0.58 8.44 1.84
N ALA A 121 -0.49 9.76 1.71
CA ALA A 121 -0.38 10.66 2.84
C ALA A 121 -1.65 11.49 2.96
N TYR A 122 -2.29 11.45 4.13
CA TYR A 122 -3.44 12.25 4.47
C TYR A 122 -4.64 12.08 3.51
N LEU A 123 -4.77 10.91 2.90
CA LEU A 123 -5.78 10.58 1.88
C LEU A 123 -6.99 9.85 2.45
N PHE A 124 -6.81 8.78 3.23
CA PHE A 124 -7.87 7.81 3.48
C PHE A 124 -9.01 8.33 4.35
N ARG A 125 -8.79 9.35 5.18
CA ARG A 125 -9.89 10.02 5.89
C ARG A 125 -10.84 10.82 4.99
N ASN A 126 -10.41 11.06 3.74
CA ASN A 126 -11.09 11.93 2.78
C ASN A 126 -11.79 11.13 1.66
N VAL A 127 -11.59 9.81 1.57
CA VAL A 127 -12.20 8.98 0.51
C VAL A 127 -13.56 8.43 0.97
N ALA A 128 -14.53 8.38 0.06
CA ALA A 128 -15.85 7.85 0.38
C ALA A 128 -15.87 6.31 0.55
N ASP A 129 -15.03 5.59 -0.18
CA ASP A 129 -14.90 4.12 -0.11
C ASP A 129 -13.45 3.69 0.15
N PRO A 130 -13.00 3.69 1.44
CA PRO A 130 -11.67 3.25 1.80
C PRO A 130 -11.35 1.81 1.35
N ASP A 131 -12.33 0.91 1.37
CA ASP A 131 -12.13 -0.50 1.05
C ASP A 131 -11.90 -0.70 -0.45
N GLY A 132 -12.69 -0.02 -1.30
CA GLY A 132 -12.49 0.00 -2.75
C GLY A 132 -11.14 0.61 -3.14
N VAL A 133 -10.73 1.69 -2.48
CA VAL A 133 -9.40 2.30 -2.69
C VAL A 133 -8.29 1.34 -2.28
N LEU A 134 -8.41 0.65 -1.14
CA LEU A 134 -7.43 -0.35 -0.69
C LEU A 134 -7.33 -1.53 -1.68
N GLY A 135 -8.47 -2.00 -2.21
CA GLY A 135 -8.50 -3.03 -3.26
C GLY A 135 -7.76 -2.59 -4.54
N THR A 136 -7.94 -1.32 -4.92
CA THR A 136 -7.26 -0.68 -6.06
C THR A 136 -5.75 -0.54 -5.82
N VAL A 137 -5.35 -0.07 -4.64
CA VAL A 137 -3.93 0.02 -4.25
C VAL A 137 -3.27 -1.36 -4.30
N ARG A 138 -3.97 -2.40 -3.82
CA ARG A 138 -3.47 -3.78 -3.85
C ARG A 138 -3.27 -4.28 -5.28
N SER A 139 -4.16 -3.95 -6.22
CA SER A 139 -4.01 -4.38 -7.62
C SER A 139 -2.84 -3.68 -8.33
N LEU A 140 -2.59 -2.41 -7.99
CA LEU A 140 -1.50 -1.58 -8.50
C LEU A 140 -0.11 -1.99 -8.00
N LEU A 141 0.01 -2.61 -6.82
CA LEU A 141 1.28 -3.09 -6.27
C LEU A 141 1.75 -4.38 -6.96
N ARG A 142 3.04 -4.54 -7.23
CA ARG A 142 3.60 -5.87 -7.56
C ARG A 142 3.41 -6.86 -6.39
N PRO A 143 3.41 -8.18 -6.62
CA PRO A 143 3.53 -9.15 -5.52
C PRO A 143 4.74 -8.83 -4.62
N GLY A 144 4.54 -8.80 -3.30
CA GLY A 144 5.56 -8.36 -2.35
C GLY A 144 5.78 -6.83 -2.25
N GLY A 145 5.05 -6.05 -3.07
CA GLY A 145 5.07 -4.59 -3.04
C GLY A 145 4.56 -4.04 -1.70
N ARG A 146 5.01 -2.83 -1.36
CA ARG A 146 4.80 -2.23 -0.03
C ARG A 146 3.80 -1.08 -0.09
N LEU A 147 2.98 -0.96 0.94
CA LEU A 147 2.10 0.18 1.16
C LEU A 147 2.53 0.91 2.44
N ALA A 148 2.62 2.23 2.37
CA ALA A 148 2.59 3.07 3.55
C ALA A 148 1.43 4.07 3.46
N VAL A 149 0.65 4.14 4.54
CA VAL A 149 -0.38 5.17 4.73
C VAL A 149 0.04 6.05 5.89
N HIS A 150 0.22 7.34 5.65
CA HIS A 150 0.47 8.32 6.71
C HIS A 150 -0.83 9.06 6.97
N GLU A 151 -1.46 8.88 8.14
CA GLU A 151 -2.81 9.40 8.37
C GLU A 151 -3.04 9.82 9.82
N TYR A 152 -3.90 10.83 9.98
CA TYR A 152 -4.52 11.16 11.26
C TYR A 152 -5.53 10.07 11.62
N SER A 153 -5.14 9.19 12.53
CA SER A 153 -5.92 8.07 13.00
C SER A 153 -5.65 7.92 14.48
N LEU A 154 -6.67 8.15 15.31
CA LEU A 154 -6.52 8.12 16.76
C LEU A 154 -6.14 6.72 17.23
N SER A 155 -5.36 6.60 18.31
CA SER A 155 -4.92 5.29 18.79
C SER A 155 -6.04 4.40 19.36
N GLY A 156 -7.27 4.91 19.47
CA GLY A 156 -8.38 4.32 20.23
C GLY A 156 -8.42 4.73 21.71
N SER A 157 -7.41 5.43 22.23
CA SER A 157 -7.43 5.95 23.60
C SER A 157 -8.34 7.15 23.74
N ALA A 158 -9.21 7.13 24.77
CA ALA A 158 -10.06 8.27 25.13
C ALA A 158 -9.24 9.54 25.43
N LEU A 159 -8.03 9.38 26.00
CA LEU A 159 -7.12 10.49 26.26
C LEU A 159 -6.65 11.17 24.97
N HIS A 160 -6.23 10.40 23.96
CA HIS A 160 -5.80 10.96 22.68
C HIS A 160 -6.97 11.62 21.93
N ARG A 161 -8.17 11.05 22.02
CA ARG A 161 -9.40 11.67 21.48
C ARG A 161 -9.71 13.01 22.17
N ALA A 162 -9.59 13.07 23.50
CA ALA A 162 -9.80 14.30 24.26
C ALA A 162 -8.73 15.35 23.93
N LEU A 163 -7.46 14.95 23.88
CA LEU A 163 -6.34 15.83 23.51
C LEU A 163 -6.51 16.42 22.10
N TRP A 164 -6.82 15.57 21.11
CA TRP A 164 -7.09 16.03 19.74
C TRP A 164 -8.25 17.03 19.70
N THR A 165 -9.34 16.74 20.41
CA THR A 165 -10.50 17.63 20.51
C THR A 165 -10.15 18.96 21.17
N ALA A 166 -9.36 18.95 22.25
CA ALA A 166 -8.93 20.15 22.95
C ALA A 166 -8.04 21.03 22.05
N VAL A 167 -7.02 20.45 21.41
CA VAL A 167 -6.14 21.17 20.47
C VAL A 167 -6.94 21.74 19.31
N CYS A 168 -7.89 20.98 18.76
CA CYS A 168 -8.71 21.44 17.66
C CYS A 168 -9.59 22.64 18.04
N ARG A 169 -10.27 22.57 19.20
CA ARG A 169 -11.17 23.62 19.66
C ARG A 169 -10.42 24.87 20.14
N ALA A 170 -9.27 24.70 20.80
CA ALA A 170 -8.54 25.80 21.41
C ALA A 170 -7.59 26.52 20.44
N VAL A 171 -7.03 25.81 19.46
CA VAL A 171 -5.97 26.35 18.59
C VAL A 171 -6.37 26.29 17.12
N VAL A 172 -6.66 25.09 16.62
CA VAL A 172 -6.77 24.85 15.16
C VAL A 172 -7.98 25.54 14.54
N VAL A 173 -9.17 25.39 15.12
CA VAL A 173 -10.41 26.01 14.60
C VAL A 173 -10.40 27.53 14.77
N PRO A 174 -9.99 28.10 15.92
CA PRO A 174 -9.82 29.55 16.05
C PRO A 174 -8.82 30.13 15.05
N ALA A 175 -7.63 29.53 14.91
CA ALA A 175 -6.62 29.98 13.94
C ALA A 175 -7.13 29.88 12.50
N GLY A 176 -7.83 28.79 12.16
CA GLY A 176 -8.48 28.64 10.87
C GLY A 176 -9.55 29.69 10.61
N THR A 177 -10.35 30.04 11.63
CA THR A 177 -11.39 31.06 11.49
C THR A 177 -10.80 32.44 11.27
N LEU A 178 -9.71 32.78 11.97
CA LEU A 178 -8.98 34.04 11.80
C LEU A 178 -8.31 34.18 10.44
N THR A 179 -7.96 33.06 9.80
CA THR A 179 -7.32 33.02 8.47
C THR A 179 -8.30 32.86 7.31
N GLY A 180 -9.61 32.74 7.59
CA GLY A 180 -10.67 32.57 6.58
C GLY A 180 -11.05 31.12 6.26
N ASP A 181 -10.31 30.14 6.79
CA ASP A 181 -10.42 28.70 6.47
C ASP A 181 -11.17 27.89 7.55
N GLY A 182 -11.97 28.53 8.41
CA GLY A 182 -12.59 27.88 9.58
C GLY A 182 -13.46 26.64 9.27
N ALA A 183 -14.08 26.58 8.09
CA ALA A 183 -14.85 25.40 7.66
C ALA A 183 -13.95 24.19 7.36
N LEU A 184 -12.80 24.42 6.69
CA LEU A 184 -11.82 23.38 6.37
C LEU A 184 -11.23 22.77 7.66
N TYR A 185 -10.91 23.62 8.64
CA TYR A 185 -10.38 23.16 9.93
C TYR A 185 -11.40 22.44 10.80
N ARG A 186 -12.68 22.83 10.75
CA ARG A 186 -13.76 22.04 11.37
C ARG A 186 -13.94 20.69 10.69
N HIS A 187 -13.81 20.64 9.36
CA HIS A 187 -13.84 19.39 8.62
C HIS A 187 -12.66 18.49 9.00
N LEU A 188 -11.43 19.03 9.06
CA LEU A 188 -10.26 18.30 9.54
C LEU A 188 -10.52 17.68 10.92
N TRP A 189 -11.00 18.48 11.89
CA TRP A 189 -11.30 17.99 13.22
C TRP A 189 -12.29 16.82 13.22
N ARG A 190 -13.43 16.96 12.52
CA ARG A 190 -14.46 15.93 12.43
C ARG A 190 -13.98 14.68 11.69
N SER A 191 -13.32 14.85 10.54
CA SER A 191 -12.80 13.73 9.75
C SER A 191 -11.88 12.81 10.56
N VAL A 192 -11.09 13.36 11.47
CA VAL A 192 -10.18 12.56 12.32
C VAL A 192 -10.93 11.84 13.45
N LEU A 193 -12.04 12.41 13.93
CA LEU A 193 -12.88 11.76 14.94
C LEU A 193 -13.74 10.63 14.37
N ASP A 194 -14.13 10.77 13.10
CA ASP A 194 -15.01 9.86 12.37
C ASP A 194 -14.23 8.76 11.62
N PHE A 195 -12.94 8.98 11.35
CA PHE A 195 -12.08 7.99 10.72
C PHE A 195 -11.69 6.86 11.68
N ASP A 196 -11.35 5.71 11.10
CA ASP A 196 -10.86 4.53 11.82
C ASP A 196 -9.72 4.90 12.79
N THR A 197 -9.78 4.31 13.98
CA THR A 197 -8.65 4.27 14.91
C THR A 197 -7.51 3.40 14.37
N ALA A 198 -6.32 3.53 14.94
CA ALA A 198 -5.16 2.80 14.46
C ALA A 198 -5.35 1.27 14.49
N PRO A 199 -5.97 0.66 15.53
CA PRO A 199 -6.33 -0.76 15.49
C PRO A 199 -7.34 -1.10 14.38
N GLU A 200 -8.38 -0.28 14.21
CA GLU A 200 -9.45 -0.50 13.21
C GLU A 200 -8.89 -0.43 11.79
N PHE A 201 -8.09 0.59 11.47
CA PHE A 201 -7.50 0.74 10.15
C PHE A 201 -6.46 -0.36 9.85
N THR A 202 -5.73 -0.82 10.88
CA THR A 202 -4.84 -1.98 10.75
C THR A 202 -5.63 -3.26 10.44
N ALA A 203 -6.78 -3.45 11.09
CA ALA A 203 -7.69 -4.56 10.79
C ALA A 203 -8.28 -4.43 9.37
N ARG A 204 -8.66 -3.22 8.94
CA ARG A 204 -9.13 -2.94 7.58
C ARG A 204 -8.08 -3.30 6.52
N LEU A 205 -6.83 -2.90 6.71
CA LEU A 205 -5.72 -3.30 5.82
C LEU A 205 -5.60 -4.82 5.70
N THR A 206 -5.74 -5.53 6.82
CA THR A 206 -5.72 -6.99 6.84
C THR A 206 -6.92 -7.59 6.10
N GLY A 207 -8.13 -7.07 6.35
CA GLY A 207 -9.37 -7.47 5.65
C GLY A 207 -9.32 -7.20 4.15
N ALA A 208 -8.63 -6.15 3.72
CA ALA A 208 -8.36 -5.86 2.32
C ALA A 208 -7.29 -6.78 1.69
N GLY A 209 -6.77 -7.78 2.43
CA GLY A 209 -5.84 -8.79 1.93
C GLY A 209 -4.38 -8.34 1.86
N PHE A 210 -4.00 -7.29 2.60
CA PHE A 210 -2.60 -6.98 2.84
C PHE A 210 -2.04 -7.86 3.97
N THR A 211 -0.74 -8.13 3.93
CA THR A 211 -0.01 -8.89 4.96
C THR A 211 0.95 -8.00 5.73
N GLY A 212 1.25 -8.38 6.98
CA GLY A 212 2.18 -7.66 7.84
C GLY A 212 1.74 -6.24 8.19
N ALA A 213 0.41 -6.00 8.19
CA ALA A 213 -0.21 -4.73 8.52
C ALA A 213 0.15 -4.32 9.96
N ARG A 214 0.67 -3.11 10.14
CA ARG A 214 1.00 -2.56 11.46
C ARG A 214 0.93 -1.04 11.46
N ALA A 215 0.46 -0.47 12.56
CA ALA A 215 0.51 0.95 12.84
C ALA A 215 1.79 1.30 13.59
N LEU A 216 2.49 2.34 13.15
CA LEU A 216 3.66 2.90 13.82
C LEU A 216 3.35 4.35 14.20
N PRO A 217 3.52 4.76 15.47
CA PRO A 217 3.25 6.13 15.87
C PRO A 217 4.21 7.10 15.18
N VAL A 218 3.72 8.32 14.99
CA VAL A 218 4.53 9.51 14.80
C VAL A 218 4.97 10.02 16.16
N ALA A 219 6.21 10.50 16.27
CA ALA A 219 6.78 10.95 17.55
C ALA A 219 6.34 12.38 17.90
N GLY A 220 6.53 12.78 19.16
CA GLY A 220 6.20 14.13 19.63
C GLY A 220 4.73 14.29 19.99
N TRP A 221 4.19 15.51 19.87
CA TRP A 221 2.82 15.82 20.31
C TRP A 221 1.73 15.07 19.51
N GLN A 222 2.05 14.61 18.31
CA GLN A 222 1.15 13.83 17.46
C GLN A 222 1.08 12.34 17.85
N THR A 223 1.82 11.92 18.88
CA THR A 223 1.78 10.55 19.38
C THR A 223 0.34 10.17 19.74
N GLY A 224 -0.14 9.06 19.18
CA GLY A 224 -1.50 8.59 19.38
C GLY A 224 -2.58 9.31 18.57
N ILE A 225 -2.21 10.30 17.76
CA ILE A 225 -3.12 11.06 16.86
C ILE A 225 -2.79 10.77 15.39
N THR A 226 -1.50 10.64 15.05
CA THR A 226 -1.04 10.38 13.68
C THR A 226 -0.21 9.10 13.65
N HIS A 227 -0.46 8.25 12.64
CA HIS A 227 0.22 6.98 12.49
C HIS A 227 0.71 6.79 11.05
N THR A 228 1.83 6.07 10.93
CA THR A 228 2.23 5.43 9.67
C THR A 228 1.80 3.98 9.71
N PHE A 229 0.87 3.60 8.85
CA PHE A 229 0.52 2.21 8.62
C PHE A 229 1.44 1.62 7.55
N LEU A 230 1.98 0.45 7.80
CA LEU A 230 2.78 -0.30 6.84
C LEU A 230 2.10 -1.63 6.55
N ALA A 231 2.03 -2.00 5.28
CA ALA A 231 1.49 -3.28 4.85
C ALA A 231 2.17 -3.76 3.56
N ARG A 232 1.94 -5.01 3.16
CA ARG A 232 2.48 -5.58 1.92
C ARG A 232 1.40 -6.31 1.13
N ARG A 233 1.50 -6.27 -0.20
CA ARG A 233 0.78 -7.23 -1.03
C ARG A 233 1.44 -8.60 -0.84
N ALA A 234 0.66 -9.64 -0.63
CA ALA A 234 1.19 -11.00 -0.55
C ALA A 234 2.04 -11.32 -1.80
N ALA A 235 3.18 -11.98 -1.59
CA ALA A 235 3.92 -12.56 -2.70
C ALA A 235 3.06 -13.66 -3.34
N VAL A 236 3.14 -13.81 -4.66
CA VAL A 236 2.63 -15.03 -5.28
C VAL A 236 3.55 -16.13 -4.77
N ALA A 237 3.01 -17.08 -4.00
CA ALA A 237 3.76 -18.30 -3.74
C ALA A 237 4.08 -18.89 -5.12
N GLU A 238 5.36 -19.02 -5.46
CA GLU A 238 5.74 -19.79 -6.63
C GLU A 238 5.10 -21.16 -6.45
N ARG A 239 4.09 -21.47 -7.29
CA ARG A 239 3.63 -22.85 -7.41
C ARG A 239 4.78 -23.59 -8.06
N GLY A 240 5.70 -24.05 -7.22
CA GLY A 240 6.75 -24.97 -7.60
C GLY A 240 6.10 -26.15 -8.31
N ALA A 241 6.54 -26.34 -9.54
CA ALA A 241 6.21 -27.45 -10.41
C ALA A 241 6.33 -28.79 -9.64
N ALA A 242 5.19 -29.40 -9.38
CA ALA A 242 5.10 -30.81 -8.99
C ALA A 242 3.78 -31.38 -9.53
N ALA A 243 3.63 -31.37 -10.86
CA ALA A 243 2.68 -32.23 -11.55
C ALA A 243 3.26 -32.54 -12.93
N GLY A 244 3.64 -33.81 -13.15
CA GLY A 244 4.04 -34.29 -14.48
C GLY A 244 5.11 -35.39 -14.46
N GLY A 245 4.91 -36.47 -13.71
CA GLY A 245 5.86 -37.57 -13.68
C GLY A 245 5.31 -38.83 -13.03
N ALA A 246 4.07 -39.23 -13.35
CA ALA A 246 3.59 -40.58 -13.06
C ALA A 246 2.43 -40.92 -14.00
N GLY A 247 2.79 -41.39 -15.19
CA GLY A 247 1.85 -41.97 -16.15
C GLY A 247 2.62 -42.82 -17.16
N GLY A 248 2.51 -44.14 -17.03
CA GLY A 248 2.86 -45.10 -18.09
C GLY A 248 4.08 -45.98 -17.80
N GLY A 249 3.87 -47.08 -17.06
CA GLY A 249 4.87 -48.13 -16.87
C GLY A 249 4.26 -49.37 -16.23
N GLY A 250 3.14 -49.85 -16.78
CA GLY A 250 2.55 -51.14 -16.42
C GLY A 250 3.12 -52.24 -17.32
N GLY A 251 3.60 -53.32 -16.70
CA GLY A 251 4.18 -54.52 -17.32
C GLY A 251 5.56 -54.75 -16.73
N GLY A 252 5.80 -55.60 -15.74
CA GLY A 252 5.21 -56.89 -15.43
C GLY A 252 6.38 -57.77 -15.00
N THR A 253 6.57 -57.97 -13.69
CA THR A 253 7.62 -58.83 -13.14
C THR A 253 6.99 -60.10 -12.58
N ALA A 254 7.26 -61.22 -13.24
CA ALA A 254 7.20 -62.58 -12.69
C ALA A 254 8.28 -63.37 -13.46
N ALA A 255 9.43 -63.61 -12.85
CA ALA A 255 9.74 -64.77 -12.01
C ALA A 255 10.03 -66.03 -12.84
N ASP A 256 11.25 -66.53 -12.63
CA ASP A 256 11.81 -67.79 -13.10
C ASP A 256 10.85 -68.98 -12.95
N GLY A 257 10.93 -69.90 -13.91
CA GLY A 257 10.22 -71.17 -13.88
C GLY A 257 10.51 -72.01 -15.12
N ALA A 258 11.68 -72.64 -15.14
CA ALA A 258 12.03 -73.69 -16.09
C ALA A 258 11.18 -74.95 -15.85
N ALA A 259 10.59 -75.54 -16.91
CA ALA A 259 10.50 -76.99 -17.14
C ALA A 259 9.71 -77.37 -18.42
N ALA A 260 10.43 -78.00 -19.34
CA ALA A 260 10.13 -79.27 -20.02
C ALA A 260 8.86 -79.48 -20.86
N ALA A 261 9.07 -79.52 -22.19
CA ALA A 261 8.54 -80.50 -23.16
C ALA A 261 9.38 -80.30 -24.44
N GLY A 262 9.87 -81.27 -25.21
CA GLY A 262 9.78 -82.73 -25.25
C GLY A 262 10.30 -83.15 -26.64
N GLY A 263 11.08 -84.24 -26.72
CA GLY A 263 11.64 -84.82 -27.95
C GLY A 263 13.07 -84.35 -28.23
N THR A 264 14.06 -85.18 -28.55
CA THR A 264 14.12 -86.56 -29.06
C THR A 264 15.52 -87.13 -28.73
N GLU A 265 15.74 -88.41 -29.05
CA GLU A 265 16.98 -89.22 -28.87
C GLU A 265 17.04 -89.93 -27.51
N GLY A 266 17.26 -91.25 -27.39
CA GLY A 266 17.78 -92.22 -28.36
C GLY A 266 18.92 -93.00 -27.72
N ALA A 267 18.61 -94.21 -27.24
CA ALA A 267 19.49 -95.38 -27.06
C ALA A 267 20.38 -95.55 -25.79
N ALA A 268 20.42 -96.84 -25.38
CA ALA A 268 21.53 -97.60 -24.77
C ALA A 268 21.81 -97.39 -23.25
N THR A 269 21.29 -98.24 -22.35
CA THR A 269 21.75 -99.58 -21.88
C THR A 269 22.62 -99.58 -20.63
N ALA A 270 22.17 -100.38 -19.65
CA ALA A 270 22.92 -101.25 -18.73
C ALA A 270 23.66 -100.66 -17.51
N GLY A 271 23.17 -101.04 -16.31
CA GLY A 271 23.90 -102.02 -15.48
C GLY A 271 24.49 -101.56 -14.14
N GLY A 272 24.08 -102.24 -13.05
CA GLY A 272 24.86 -102.50 -11.82
C GLY A 272 24.66 -101.48 -10.68
N ALA A 273 23.99 -101.81 -9.56
CA ALA A 273 24.47 -102.60 -8.41
C ALA A 273 25.73 -101.98 -7.78
N ARG A 274 25.78 -101.54 -6.52
CA ARG A 274 25.04 -101.85 -5.28
C ARG A 274 25.06 -100.63 -4.36
#